data_AF-A0A965YF72-F1
#
_entry.id   AF-A0A965YF72-F1
#
_cell.length_a   1.000
_cell.length_b   1.000
_cell.length_c   1.000
_cell.angle_alpha   90.00
_cell.angle_beta   90.00
_cell.angle_gamma   90.00
#
_symmetry.space_group_name_H-M   'P 1'
#
loop_
_entity.id
_entity.type
_entity.pdbx_description
1 polymer ?
#
loop_
_entity_poly.entity_id
_entity_poly.type
_entity_poly.pdbx_seq_one_letter_code
_entity_poly.pdbx_strand_id
1 'polypeptide(L)'
;MNGNKNADRTYAYTPDYAVAPGETLAEVLESLSMTQKECAKRCGLTEQTIVRIIKGDQPISYETADRLEMVTGVPASMWNALELQYQTQNRKIQQKQAYEASLSWLDGIPTKDLIKRGVLDASQSKADMVGEALRFYGVANVDAWKDVWEAPNVAARRSDCFETNIGAASAWIRLGEVQAQDIACAPYQADRFKAALMEIRRLTVRDPASFLPKMRSICASCGVALVMVPELKNVPWNGASKWLSPSKAMILVSLRGKAEDIFWFSFFHEVYHILHGEKKRLYIAEERSSDEEEQKADAFAAQILIPKEWNEAISRIRTKEEVVSIAKQLSISPGIVAGRYRHLTGRWSYFKDLTRSYCWDESIGKTKAES
;
A
#
# COMPACT_ATOMS: atom_id res chain seq x y z
N MET A 1 19.58 -4.65 -42.73
CA MET A 1 20.11 -3.34 -42.30
C MET A 1 19.82 -3.21 -40.82
N ASN A 2 20.82 -3.50 -39.99
CA ASN A 2 20.71 -3.45 -38.52
C ASN A 2 20.79 -1.99 -38.07
N GLY A 3 19.65 -1.42 -37.68
CA GLY A 3 19.56 -0.10 -37.04
C GLY A 3 19.91 -0.20 -35.56
N ASN A 4 21.05 0.39 -35.21
CA ASN A 4 21.65 0.49 -33.90
C ASN A 4 20.71 1.21 -32.88
N LYS A 5 20.10 0.46 -31.95
CA LYS A 5 19.35 1.01 -30.79
C LYS A 5 20.24 1.13 -29.55
N ASN A 6 21.32 1.90 -29.62
CA ASN A 6 22.22 2.14 -28.49
C ASN A 6 22.73 3.60 -28.50
N ALA A 7 21.81 4.57 -28.52
CA ALA A 7 22.16 5.99 -28.41
C ALA A 7 21.05 6.75 -27.70
N ASP A 8 21.00 6.58 -26.36
CA ASP A 8 20.77 7.67 -25.38
C ASP A 8 20.67 7.03 -23.99
N ARG A 9 21.83 6.63 -23.43
CA ARG A 9 21.96 6.49 -21.99
C ARG A 9 22.60 7.76 -21.48
N THR A 10 21.78 8.75 -21.15
CA THR A 10 22.21 9.86 -20.29
C THR A 10 22.56 9.26 -18.94
N TYR A 11 23.85 8.97 -18.71
CA TYR A 11 24.33 8.61 -17.38
C TYR A 11 24.11 9.83 -16.49
N ALA A 12 23.16 9.72 -15.56
CA ALA A 12 23.00 10.74 -14.53
C ALA A 12 24.32 10.84 -13.76
N TYR A 13 24.98 12.01 -13.81
CA TYR A 13 26.17 12.27 -13.01
C TYR A 13 25.74 12.42 -11.54
N THR A 14 25.78 11.32 -10.81
CA THR A 14 25.60 11.25 -9.36
C THR A 14 26.93 10.82 -8.75
N PRO A 15 27.82 11.77 -8.42
CA PRO A 15 29.04 11.46 -7.69
C PRO A 15 28.70 10.76 -6.36
N ASP A 16 29.66 10.09 -5.74
CA ASP A 16 29.55 9.46 -4.41
C ASP A 16 30.25 10.27 -3.32
N TYR A 17 30.78 11.44 -3.69
CA TYR A 17 31.40 12.42 -2.82
C TYR A 17 30.64 13.76 -2.89
N ALA A 18 30.82 14.60 -1.88
CA ALA A 18 30.30 15.97 -1.83
C ALA A 18 31.47 16.93 -1.65
N VAL A 19 31.55 17.97 -2.49
CA VAL A 19 32.58 19.01 -2.40
C VAL A 19 32.03 20.14 -1.53
N ALA A 20 32.71 20.44 -0.42
CA ALA A 20 32.28 21.50 0.47
C ALA A 20 32.47 22.87 -0.22
N PRO A 21 31.50 23.80 -0.13
CA PRO A 21 31.66 25.17 -0.66
C PRO A 21 32.88 25.89 -0.06
N GLY A 22 33.27 25.46 1.14
CA GLY A 22 34.47 25.86 1.83
C GLY A 22 35.78 25.64 1.07
N GLU A 23 35.86 24.62 0.23
CA GLU A 23 37.04 24.39 -0.63
C GLU A 23 37.15 25.48 -1.69
N THR A 24 36.04 25.82 -2.35
CA THR A 24 35.97 26.96 -3.28
C THR A 24 36.26 28.28 -2.57
N LEU A 25 35.80 28.46 -1.33
CA LEU A 25 36.15 29.63 -0.54
C LEU A 25 37.66 29.70 -0.28
N ALA A 26 38.31 28.59 0.04
CA ALA A 26 39.76 28.56 0.25
C ALA A 26 40.53 28.96 -1.03
N GLU A 27 40.12 28.44 -2.20
CA GLU A 27 40.70 28.80 -3.50
C GLU A 27 40.52 30.30 -3.83
N VAL A 28 39.31 30.83 -3.58
CA VAL A 28 39.02 32.25 -3.79
C VAL A 28 39.88 33.12 -2.88
N LEU A 29 40.02 32.76 -1.60
CA LEU A 29 40.89 33.48 -0.67
C LEU A 29 42.36 33.46 -1.09
N GLU A 30 42.85 32.32 -1.59
CA GLU A 30 44.21 32.20 -2.14
C GLU A 30 44.40 33.11 -3.35
N SER A 31 43.45 33.12 -4.29
CA SER A 31 43.49 34.00 -5.48
C SER A 31 43.52 35.49 -5.13
N LEU A 32 42.89 35.87 -4.02
CA LEU A 32 42.86 37.23 -3.48
C LEU A 32 44.05 37.53 -2.55
N SER A 33 44.97 36.57 -2.34
CA SER A 33 46.05 36.65 -1.34
C SER A 33 45.54 37.06 0.05
N MET A 34 44.36 36.58 0.43
CA MET A 34 43.66 36.92 1.65
C MET A 34 43.71 35.77 2.66
N THR A 35 44.12 36.04 3.89
CA THR A 35 44.10 35.03 4.95
C THR A 35 42.68 34.79 5.48
N GLN A 36 42.41 33.61 6.04
CA GLN A 36 41.10 33.29 6.67
C GLN A 36 40.75 34.28 7.78
N LYS A 37 41.74 34.69 8.58
CA LYS A 37 41.60 35.71 9.62
C LYS A 37 41.20 37.07 9.07
N GLU A 38 41.82 37.49 7.97
CA GLU A 38 41.48 38.75 7.30
C GLU A 38 40.07 38.68 6.67
N CYS A 39 39.73 37.57 6.03
CA CYS A 39 38.38 37.34 5.51
C CYS A 39 37.31 37.43 6.61
N ALA A 40 37.53 36.76 7.74
CA ALA A 40 36.63 36.80 8.89
C ALA A 40 36.41 38.23 9.38
N LYS A 41 37.50 38.99 9.53
CA LYS A 41 37.45 40.41 9.92
C LYS A 41 36.65 41.24 8.94
N ARG A 42 36.87 41.08 7.63
CA ARG A 42 36.15 41.82 6.57
C ARG A 42 34.67 41.46 6.48
N CYS A 43 34.32 40.20 6.70
CA CYS A 43 32.93 39.72 6.70
C CYS A 43 32.18 40.06 8.01
N GLY A 44 32.87 40.57 9.03
CA GLY A 44 32.29 40.74 10.37
C GLY A 44 31.89 39.40 11.01
N LEU A 45 32.65 38.35 10.74
CA LEU A 45 32.46 36.98 11.25
C LEU A 45 33.62 36.59 12.16
N THR A 46 33.46 35.51 12.92
CA THR A 46 34.57 34.97 13.71
C THR A 46 35.52 34.17 12.81
N GLU A 47 36.81 34.13 13.15
CA GLU A 47 37.78 33.28 12.44
C GLU A 47 37.35 31.80 12.49
N GLN A 48 36.79 31.36 13.62
CA GLN A 48 36.25 30.01 13.77
C GLN A 48 35.10 29.71 12.79
N THR A 49 34.26 30.70 12.48
CA THR A 49 33.18 30.57 11.47
C THR A 49 33.77 30.27 10.10
N ILE A 50 34.75 31.06 9.65
CA ILE A 50 35.41 30.86 8.34
C ILE A 50 36.12 29.50 8.29
N VAL A 51 36.83 29.12 9.35
CA VAL A 51 37.50 27.81 9.45
C VAL A 51 36.51 26.65 9.34
N ARG A 52 35.35 26.74 10.01
CA ARG A 52 34.33 25.69 9.97
C ARG A 52 33.61 25.62 8.62
N ILE A 53 33.39 26.76 7.97
CA ILE A 53 32.87 26.81 6.60
C ILE A 53 33.85 26.13 5.64
N ILE A 54 35.14 26.45 5.73
CA ILE A 54 36.19 25.84 4.89
C ILE A 54 36.24 24.31 5.08
N LYS A 55 36.06 23.84 6.31
CA LYS A 55 36.00 22.40 6.62
C LYS A 55 34.69 21.71 6.22
N GLY A 56 33.64 22.46 5.85
CA GLY A 56 32.30 21.92 5.59
C GLY A 56 31.48 21.60 6.84
N ASP A 57 31.97 21.92 8.04
CA ASP A 57 31.29 21.69 9.33
C ASP A 57 30.19 22.71 9.63
N GLN A 58 30.20 23.84 8.92
CA GLN A 58 29.22 24.90 9.06
C GLN A 58 28.71 25.32 7.68
N PRO A 59 27.38 25.31 7.46
CA PRO A 59 26.81 25.72 6.18
C PRO A 59 27.02 27.22 5.94
N ILE A 60 27.17 27.61 4.68
CA ILE A 60 27.07 29.00 4.27
C ILE A 60 25.60 29.42 4.30
N SER A 61 25.21 30.26 5.26
CA SER A 61 23.87 30.85 5.27
C SER A 61 23.74 31.94 4.21
N TYR A 62 22.50 32.29 3.83
CA TYR A 62 22.24 33.42 2.91
C TYR A 62 22.95 34.71 3.35
N GLU A 63 22.88 35.05 4.64
CA GLU A 63 23.58 36.21 5.20
C GLU A 63 25.11 36.09 5.09
N THR A 64 25.65 34.88 5.26
CA THR A 64 27.09 34.63 5.11
C THR A 64 27.51 34.78 3.65
N ALA A 65 26.68 34.31 2.71
CA ALA A 65 26.91 34.47 1.28
C ALA A 65 26.92 35.95 0.86
N ASP A 66 26.00 36.77 1.37
CA ASP A 66 25.96 38.22 1.09
C ASP A 66 27.23 38.92 1.60
N ARG A 67 27.69 38.57 2.81
CA ARG A 67 28.94 39.10 3.39
C ARG A 67 30.16 38.66 2.59
N LEU A 68 30.20 37.39 2.16
CA LEU A 68 31.28 36.85 1.33
C LEU A 68 31.31 37.53 -0.04
N GLU A 69 30.17 37.84 -0.64
CA GLU A 69 30.10 38.58 -1.92
C GLU A 69 30.76 39.95 -1.79
N MET A 70 30.42 40.70 -0.74
CA MET A 70 30.99 42.02 -0.49
C MET A 70 32.52 41.98 -0.31
N VAL A 71 33.08 40.88 0.18
CA VAL A 71 34.51 40.73 0.48
C VAL A 71 35.30 40.08 -0.66
N THR A 72 34.72 39.10 -1.33
CA THR A 72 35.40 38.28 -2.35
C THR A 72 35.06 38.70 -3.78
N GLY A 73 33.96 39.45 -3.99
CA GLY A 73 33.43 39.77 -5.30
C GLY A 73 32.74 38.61 -6.01
N VAL A 74 32.69 37.42 -5.41
CA VAL A 74 31.96 36.25 -5.94
C VAL A 74 30.49 36.36 -5.55
N PRO A 75 29.53 36.28 -6.51
CA PRO A 75 28.12 36.49 -6.22
C PRO A 75 27.57 35.57 -5.12
N ALA A 76 26.74 36.09 -4.21
CA ALA A 76 26.09 35.31 -3.16
C ALA A 76 25.28 34.14 -3.72
N SER A 77 24.69 34.31 -4.90
CA SER A 77 23.97 33.25 -5.61
C SER A 77 24.84 32.03 -5.91
N MET A 78 26.14 32.22 -6.18
CA MET A 78 27.07 31.12 -6.41
C MET A 78 27.33 30.34 -5.13
N TRP A 79 27.60 31.02 -4.01
CA TRP A 79 27.80 30.39 -2.71
C TRP A 79 26.57 29.59 -2.26
N ASN A 80 25.38 30.17 -2.41
CA ASN A 80 24.12 29.50 -2.09
C ASN A 80 23.88 28.26 -2.97
N ALA A 81 24.23 28.33 -4.26
CA ALA A 81 24.13 27.19 -5.17
C ALA A 81 25.10 26.07 -4.80
N LEU A 82 26.35 26.39 -4.48
CA LEU A 82 27.35 25.43 -4.02
C LEU A 82 26.92 24.76 -2.70
N GLU A 83 26.42 25.55 -1.73
CA GLU A 83 25.90 25.02 -0.46
C GLU A 83 24.72 24.07 -0.68
N LEU A 84 23.75 24.46 -1.53
CA LEU A 84 22.62 23.61 -1.86
C LEU A 84 23.07 22.28 -2.48
N GLN A 85 24.02 22.33 -3.43
CA GLN A 85 24.57 21.13 -4.07
C GLN A 85 25.26 20.22 -3.05
N TYR A 86 26.14 20.80 -2.23
CA TYR A 86 26.86 20.07 -1.18
C TYR A 86 25.91 19.39 -0.19
N GLN A 87 24.96 20.13 0.37
CA GLN A 87 24.00 19.59 1.35
C GLN A 87 23.10 18.52 0.74
N THR A 88 22.63 18.73 -0.49
CA THR A 88 21.84 17.73 -1.22
C THR A 88 22.61 16.42 -1.38
N GLN A 89 23.88 16.54 -1.75
CA GLN A 89 24.76 15.41 -1.99
C GLN A 89 25.12 14.66 -0.70
N ASN A 90 25.48 15.38 0.36
CA ASN A 90 25.71 14.81 1.69
C ASN A 90 24.48 14.05 2.20
N ARG A 91 23.28 14.61 2.05
CA ARG A 91 22.05 13.92 2.46
C ARG A 91 21.81 12.63 1.68
N LYS A 92 22.11 12.60 0.39
CA LYS A 92 22.02 11.37 -0.41
C LYS A 92 22.98 10.30 0.10
N ILE A 93 24.23 10.67 0.40
CA ILE A 93 25.25 9.76 0.95
C ILE A 93 24.78 9.20 2.31
N GLN A 94 24.38 10.07 3.24
CA GLN A 94 23.89 9.67 4.55
C GLN A 94 22.64 8.79 4.47
N GLN A 95 21.70 9.12 3.59
CA GLN A 95 20.50 8.33 3.37
C GLN A 95 20.84 6.94 2.83
N LYS A 96 21.76 6.85 1.86
CA LYS A 96 22.23 5.56 1.33
C LYS A 96 22.89 4.72 2.42
N GLN A 97 23.74 5.32 3.26
CA GLN A 97 24.34 4.64 4.41
C GLN A 97 23.28 4.13 5.40
N ALA A 98 22.23 4.92 5.67
CA ALA A 98 21.13 4.50 6.53
C ALA A 98 20.33 3.32 5.93
N TYR A 99 20.16 3.30 4.60
CA TYR A 99 19.57 2.17 3.89
C TYR A 99 20.46 0.92 3.96
N GLU A 100 21.77 1.08 3.78
CA GLU A 100 22.74 -0.02 3.91
C GLU A 100 22.74 -0.61 5.33
N ALA A 101 22.62 0.22 6.36
CA ALA A 101 22.47 -0.22 7.75
C ALA A 101 21.16 -0.99 7.99
N SER A 102 20.15 -0.80 7.14
CA SER A 102 18.81 -1.37 7.28
C SER A 102 18.53 -2.55 6.32
N LEU A 103 19.56 -3.09 5.66
CA LEU A 103 19.38 -4.14 4.65
C LEU A 103 18.68 -5.40 5.18
N SER A 104 18.94 -5.79 6.43
CA SER A 104 18.34 -6.97 7.06
C SER A 104 16.82 -6.85 7.22
N TRP A 105 16.27 -5.64 7.24
CA TRP A 105 14.82 -5.43 7.29
C TRP A 105 14.13 -5.95 6.02
N LEU A 106 14.79 -5.89 4.86
CA LEU A 106 14.21 -6.41 3.60
C LEU A 106 14.00 -7.93 3.62
N ASP A 107 14.72 -8.67 4.47
CA ASP A 107 14.54 -10.12 4.59
C ASP A 107 13.16 -10.49 5.15
N GLY A 108 12.55 -9.58 5.94
CA GLY A 108 11.21 -9.72 6.46
C GLY A 108 10.10 -9.29 5.49
N ILE A 109 10.44 -8.61 4.39
CA ILE A 109 9.50 -8.02 3.44
C ILE A 109 9.38 -8.92 2.19
N PRO A 110 8.17 -9.09 1.59
CA PRO A 110 7.99 -9.92 0.40
C PRO A 110 8.51 -9.25 -0.88
N THR A 111 9.79 -8.89 -0.91
CA THR A 111 10.45 -8.14 -2.00
C THR A 111 10.24 -8.78 -3.36
N LYS A 112 10.38 -10.12 -3.47
CA LYS A 112 10.19 -10.86 -4.72
C LYS A 112 8.77 -10.69 -5.29
N ASP A 113 7.75 -10.74 -4.45
CA ASP A 113 6.35 -10.55 -4.87
C ASP A 113 6.09 -9.09 -5.26
N LEU A 114 6.65 -8.13 -4.53
CA LEU A 114 6.53 -6.71 -4.83
C LEU A 114 7.23 -6.34 -6.15
N ILE A 115 8.41 -6.89 -6.43
CA ILE A 115 9.12 -6.77 -7.72
C ILE A 115 8.25 -7.35 -8.84
N LYS A 116 7.70 -8.56 -8.67
CA LYS A 116 6.84 -9.20 -9.68
C LYS A 116 5.60 -8.35 -10.01
N ARG A 117 5.13 -7.56 -9.04
CA ARG A 117 3.98 -6.66 -9.17
C ARG A 117 4.37 -5.27 -9.69
N GLY A 118 5.65 -5.01 -9.98
CA GLY A 118 6.15 -3.73 -10.48
C GLY A 118 6.17 -2.62 -9.42
N VAL A 119 6.09 -2.98 -8.14
CA VAL A 119 6.13 -2.02 -7.02
C VAL A 119 7.56 -1.64 -6.66
N LEU A 120 8.48 -2.59 -6.80
CA LEU A 120 9.91 -2.40 -6.58
C LEU A 120 10.68 -2.72 -7.86
N ASP A 121 11.78 -2.03 -8.09
CA ASP A 121 12.65 -2.22 -9.25
C ASP A 121 13.84 -3.14 -8.93
N ALA A 122 13.89 -4.29 -9.61
CA ALA A 122 14.97 -5.27 -9.43
C ALA A 122 16.33 -4.83 -9.99
N SER A 123 16.38 -3.78 -10.80
CA SER A 123 17.62 -3.27 -11.39
C SER A 123 18.44 -2.43 -10.41
N GLN A 124 17.84 -2.02 -9.30
CA GLN A 124 18.45 -1.16 -8.30
C GLN A 124 19.35 -1.91 -7.31
N SER A 125 20.20 -1.17 -6.60
CA SER A 125 20.99 -1.74 -5.51
C SER A 125 20.08 -2.18 -4.36
N LYS A 126 20.54 -3.10 -3.52
CA LYS A 126 19.76 -3.51 -2.33
C LYS A 126 19.47 -2.34 -1.38
N ALA A 127 20.36 -1.36 -1.29
CA ALA A 127 20.15 -0.17 -0.47
C ALA A 127 19.03 0.69 -1.05
N ASP A 128 19.02 0.93 -2.37
CA ASP A 128 17.97 1.71 -3.01
C ASP A 128 16.60 1.01 -2.90
N MET A 129 16.58 -0.32 -2.93
CA MET A 129 15.38 -1.13 -2.70
C MET A 129 14.80 -0.96 -1.27
N VAL A 130 15.62 -0.69 -0.26
CA VAL A 130 15.12 -0.29 1.08
C VAL A 130 14.34 1.02 0.96
N GLY A 131 14.92 2.01 0.28
CA GLY A 131 14.27 3.29 0.04
C GLY A 131 12.96 3.17 -0.74
N GLU A 132 12.92 2.33 -1.77
CA GLU A 132 11.69 2.03 -2.52
C GLU A 132 10.63 1.36 -1.67
N ALA A 133 11.01 0.36 -0.87
CA ALA A 133 10.07 -0.30 0.03
C ALA A 133 9.50 0.69 1.06
N LEU A 134 10.34 1.55 1.66
CA LEU A 134 9.89 2.61 2.57
C LEU A 134 8.93 3.60 1.88
N ARG A 135 9.23 4.01 0.64
CA ARG A 135 8.32 4.84 -0.17
C ARG A 135 6.99 4.14 -0.44
N PHE A 136 7.01 2.86 -0.80
CA PHE A 136 5.82 2.05 -1.00
C PHE A 136 4.95 2.03 0.27
N TYR A 137 5.56 1.81 1.43
CA TYR A 137 4.85 1.84 2.72
C TYR A 137 4.44 3.25 3.17
N GLY A 138 4.98 4.32 2.55
CA GLY A 138 4.69 5.70 2.92
C GLY A 138 5.29 6.12 4.26
N VAL A 139 6.44 5.55 4.63
CA VAL A 139 7.14 5.80 5.90
C VAL A 139 8.55 6.33 5.69
N ALA A 140 9.05 7.12 6.64
CA ALA A 140 10.33 7.82 6.49
C ALA A 140 11.57 6.92 6.69
N ASN A 141 11.45 5.89 7.53
CA ASN A 141 12.53 4.96 7.89
C ASN A 141 11.93 3.65 8.46
N VAL A 142 12.81 2.69 8.76
CA VAL A 142 12.40 1.38 9.29
C VAL A 142 11.73 1.50 10.66
N ASP A 143 12.20 2.37 11.55
CA ASP A 143 11.58 2.52 12.87
C ASP A 143 10.15 3.06 12.77
N ALA A 144 9.89 4.01 11.88
CA ALA A 144 8.53 4.47 11.57
C ALA A 144 7.67 3.35 10.96
N TRP A 145 8.25 2.47 10.15
CA TRP A 145 7.54 1.28 9.68
C TRP A 145 7.16 0.36 10.84
N LYS A 146 8.09 0.13 11.78
CA LYS A 146 7.82 -0.63 12.99
C LYS A 146 6.75 0.04 13.84
N ASP A 147 6.75 1.36 14.00
CA ASP A 147 5.71 2.06 14.76
C ASP A 147 4.31 1.92 14.15
N VAL A 148 4.23 1.87 12.81
CA VAL A 148 2.94 1.76 12.11
C VAL A 148 2.45 0.31 12.04
N TRP A 149 3.36 -0.65 11.84
CA TRP A 149 3.00 -2.04 11.53
C TRP A 149 3.37 -3.03 12.65
N GLU A 150 4.47 -2.81 13.39
CA GLU A 150 4.91 -3.65 14.53
C GLU A 150 4.44 -3.15 15.89
N ALA A 151 4.36 -1.84 16.18
CA ALA A 151 4.08 -1.35 17.53
C ALA A 151 2.64 -1.65 17.97
N PRO A 152 2.39 -1.81 19.29
CA PRO A 152 1.09 -2.22 19.80
C PRO A 152 0.11 -1.04 19.75
N ASN A 153 -0.47 -0.78 18.59
CA ASN A 153 -1.67 0.02 18.48
C ASN A 153 -2.60 -0.59 17.44
N VAL A 154 -3.81 -0.93 17.91
CA VAL A 154 -4.97 -1.40 17.15
C VAL A 154 -5.08 -2.93 17.01
N ALA A 155 -6.30 -3.40 17.22
CA ALA A 155 -6.80 -4.78 17.24
C ALA A 155 -6.60 -5.61 15.95
N ALA A 156 -5.67 -5.23 15.07
CA ALA A 156 -5.19 -6.03 13.95
C ALA A 156 -4.47 -7.31 14.39
N ARG A 157 -3.94 -7.35 15.63
CA ARG A 157 -3.24 -8.51 16.21
C ARG A 157 -4.14 -9.63 16.73
N ARG A 158 -5.39 -9.78 16.26
CA ARG A 158 -6.16 -11.01 16.51
C ARG A 158 -5.93 -12.09 15.44
N SER A 159 -5.09 -11.77 14.46
CA SER A 159 -4.76 -12.62 13.32
C SER A 159 -3.43 -13.33 13.56
N ASP A 160 -3.44 -14.67 13.63
CA ASP A 160 -2.23 -15.49 13.80
C ASP A 160 -1.20 -15.22 12.67
N CYS A 161 -1.70 -14.87 11.47
CA CYS A 161 -0.84 -14.53 10.34
C CYS A 161 -0.12 -13.19 10.52
N PHE A 162 -0.77 -12.19 11.09
CA PHE A 162 -0.13 -10.88 11.32
C PHE A 162 1.01 -11.02 12.35
N GLU A 163 0.85 -11.91 13.32
CA GLU A 163 1.87 -12.21 14.32
C GLU A 163 3.05 -13.01 13.75
N THR A 164 2.79 -13.93 12.81
CA THR A 164 3.81 -14.84 12.27
C THR A 164 4.47 -14.37 10.97
N ASN A 165 3.85 -13.45 10.22
CA ASN A 165 4.37 -12.95 8.94
C ASN A 165 3.97 -11.49 8.65
N ILE A 166 4.36 -10.59 9.55
CA ILE A 166 4.04 -9.16 9.50
C ILE A 166 4.41 -8.47 8.19
N GLY A 167 5.52 -8.86 7.56
CA GLY A 167 5.95 -8.21 6.31
C GLY A 167 5.03 -8.53 5.13
N ALA A 168 4.63 -9.79 4.96
CA ALA A 168 3.69 -10.15 3.91
C ALA A 168 2.27 -9.62 4.19
N ALA A 169 1.85 -9.71 5.46
CA ALA A 169 0.59 -9.15 5.96
C ALA A 169 0.46 -7.64 5.64
N SER A 170 1.42 -6.85 6.12
CA SER A 170 1.45 -5.39 5.91
C SER A 170 1.54 -5.03 4.43
N ALA A 171 2.34 -5.77 3.64
CA ALA A 171 2.46 -5.53 2.20
C ALA A 171 1.11 -5.72 1.49
N TRP A 172 0.35 -6.76 1.82
CA TRP A 172 -0.94 -7.04 1.18
C TRP A 172 -1.96 -5.93 1.48
N ILE A 173 -2.03 -5.49 2.74
CA ILE A 173 -2.89 -4.38 3.15
C ILE A 173 -2.45 -3.09 2.46
N ARG A 174 -1.16 -2.79 2.43
CA ARG A 174 -0.61 -1.58 1.82
C ARG A 174 -0.87 -1.51 0.31
N LEU A 175 -0.75 -2.63 -0.41
CA LEU A 175 -1.17 -2.74 -1.81
C LEU A 175 -2.65 -2.34 -1.97
N GLY A 176 -3.50 -2.81 -1.04
CA GLY A 176 -4.90 -2.45 -0.97
C GLY A 176 -5.10 -0.94 -0.77
N GLU A 177 -4.41 -0.36 0.20
CA GLU A 177 -4.51 1.08 0.52
C GLU A 177 -4.12 1.97 -0.66
N VAL A 178 -2.99 1.68 -1.32
CA VAL A 178 -2.51 2.44 -2.47
C VAL A 178 -3.54 2.40 -3.61
N GLN A 179 -4.05 1.20 -3.96
CA GLN A 179 -5.10 1.09 -4.98
C GLN A 179 -6.40 1.77 -4.56
N ALA A 180 -6.76 1.71 -3.27
CA ALA A 180 -7.97 2.34 -2.77
C ALA A 180 -7.88 3.87 -2.82
N GLN A 181 -6.70 4.46 -2.66
CA GLN A 181 -6.49 5.91 -2.76
C GLN A 181 -6.91 6.44 -4.13
N ASP A 182 -6.58 5.72 -5.21
CA ASP A 182 -6.91 6.11 -6.59
C ASP A 182 -8.40 5.99 -6.95
N ILE A 183 -9.18 5.24 -6.16
CA ILE A 183 -10.61 5.09 -6.40
C ILE A 183 -11.34 6.34 -5.86
N ALA A 184 -11.90 7.16 -6.76
CA ALA A 184 -12.78 8.25 -6.37
C ALA A 184 -14.05 7.71 -5.71
N CYS A 185 -14.35 8.17 -4.50
CA CYS A 185 -15.54 7.76 -3.74
C CYS A 185 -16.31 8.99 -3.26
N ALA A 186 -17.64 8.88 -3.19
CA ALA A 186 -18.46 9.84 -2.48
C ALA A 186 -18.21 9.76 -0.95
N PRO A 187 -18.63 10.74 -0.14
CA PRO A 187 -18.58 10.60 1.32
C PRO A 187 -19.45 9.42 1.80
N TYR A 188 -18.90 8.63 2.73
CA TYR A 188 -19.58 7.44 3.25
C TYR A 188 -20.93 7.74 3.89
N GLN A 189 -21.94 6.95 3.53
CA GLN A 189 -23.28 7.01 4.10
C GLN A 189 -23.80 5.59 4.38
N ALA A 190 -23.93 5.26 5.66
CA ALA A 190 -24.30 3.91 6.11
C ALA A 190 -25.65 3.45 5.53
N ASP A 191 -26.67 4.30 5.53
CA ASP A 191 -28.01 3.92 5.05
C ASP A 191 -28.04 3.66 3.54
N ARG A 192 -27.30 4.49 2.76
CA ARG A 192 -27.12 4.25 1.32
C ARG A 192 -26.38 2.95 1.07
N PHE A 193 -25.32 2.68 1.84
CA PHE A 193 -24.56 1.45 1.70
C PHE A 193 -25.40 0.21 2.04
N LYS A 194 -26.17 0.24 3.13
CA LYS A 194 -27.12 -0.81 3.51
C LYS A 194 -28.17 -1.05 2.42
N ALA A 195 -28.75 0.01 1.84
CA ALA A 195 -29.71 -0.11 0.76
C ALA A 195 -29.10 -0.74 -0.50
N ALA A 196 -27.85 -0.39 -0.80
CA ALA A 196 -27.11 -0.89 -1.96
C ALA A 196 -26.76 -2.39 -1.88
N LEU A 197 -26.71 -2.99 -0.68
CA LEU A 197 -26.33 -4.40 -0.52
C LEU A 197 -27.24 -5.35 -1.29
N MET A 198 -28.54 -5.04 -1.38
CA MET A 198 -29.50 -5.86 -2.13
C MET A 198 -29.27 -5.79 -3.63
N GLU A 199 -28.81 -4.64 -4.15
CA GLU A 199 -28.38 -4.52 -5.55
C GLU A 199 -27.13 -5.37 -5.80
N ILE A 200 -26.12 -5.26 -4.92
CA ILE A 200 -24.87 -6.03 -5.02
C ILE A 200 -25.16 -7.54 -4.96
N ARG A 201 -26.01 -7.98 -4.04
CA ARG A 201 -26.41 -9.40 -3.89
C ARG A 201 -27.00 -9.97 -5.18
N ARG A 202 -27.78 -9.19 -5.93
CA ARG A 202 -28.35 -9.61 -7.22
C ARG A 202 -27.30 -9.77 -8.31
N LEU A 203 -26.12 -9.16 -8.16
CA LEU A 203 -25.03 -9.30 -9.13
C LEU A 203 -24.38 -10.69 -9.09
N THR A 204 -24.62 -11.48 -8.05
CA THR A 204 -24.06 -12.83 -7.89
C THR A 204 -24.34 -13.74 -9.10
N VAL A 205 -25.45 -13.57 -9.82
CA VAL A 205 -25.78 -14.38 -11.02
C VAL A 205 -24.97 -13.99 -12.27
N ARG A 206 -24.30 -12.84 -12.27
CA ARG A 206 -23.55 -12.32 -13.41
C ARG A 206 -22.13 -12.87 -13.42
N ASP A 207 -21.44 -12.76 -14.55
CA ASP A 207 -20.02 -13.09 -14.67
C ASP A 207 -19.13 -11.96 -14.11
N PRO A 208 -17.86 -12.24 -13.77
CA PRO A 208 -16.93 -11.25 -13.20
C PRO A 208 -16.74 -9.98 -14.02
N ALA A 209 -16.69 -10.06 -15.35
CA ALA A 209 -16.50 -8.89 -16.20
C ALA A 209 -17.71 -7.93 -16.13
N SER A 210 -18.90 -8.49 -15.91
CA SER A 210 -20.14 -7.73 -15.72
C SER A 210 -20.35 -7.22 -14.30
N PHE A 211 -20.18 -8.07 -13.27
CA PHE A 211 -20.52 -7.64 -11.90
C PHE A 211 -19.46 -6.73 -11.28
N LEU A 212 -18.18 -6.98 -11.53
CA LEU A 212 -17.13 -6.32 -10.76
C LEU A 212 -17.09 -4.80 -11.00
N PRO A 213 -17.16 -4.28 -12.24
CA PRO A 213 -17.21 -2.84 -12.47
C PRO A 213 -18.43 -2.19 -11.81
N LYS A 214 -19.60 -2.86 -11.91
CA LYS A 214 -20.85 -2.37 -11.31
C LYS A 214 -20.79 -2.37 -9.79
N MET A 215 -20.26 -3.43 -9.19
CA MET A 215 -20.05 -3.57 -7.76
C MET A 215 -19.09 -2.49 -7.22
N ARG A 216 -17.96 -2.26 -7.90
CA ARG A 216 -17.03 -1.16 -7.58
C ARG A 216 -17.72 0.21 -7.64
N SER A 217 -18.51 0.45 -8.69
CA SER A 217 -19.26 1.71 -8.84
C SER A 217 -20.29 1.92 -7.72
N ILE A 218 -21.06 0.88 -7.37
CA ILE A 218 -22.03 0.95 -6.27
C ILE A 218 -21.31 1.25 -4.94
N CYS A 219 -20.26 0.50 -4.61
CA CYS A 219 -19.48 0.71 -3.38
C CYS A 219 -18.90 2.14 -3.34
N ALA A 220 -18.29 2.61 -4.43
CA ALA A 220 -17.68 3.94 -4.51
C ALA A 220 -18.72 5.07 -4.32
N SER A 221 -19.94 4.90 -4.85
CA SER A 221 -21.04 5.85 -4.65
C SER A 221 -21.52 5.94 -3.19
N CYS A 222 -21.18 4.93 -2.38
CA CYS A 222 -21.50 4.84 -0.96
C CYS A 222 -20.30 5.14 -0.05
N GLY A 223 -19.17 5.58 -0.61
CA GLY A 223 -17.95 5.89 0.13
C GLY A 223 -17.07 4.69 0.50
N VAL A 224 -17.19 3.59 -0.24
CA VAL A 224 -16.41 2.36 -0.03
C VAL A 224 -15.58 2.05 -1.28
N ALA A 225 -14.26 2.04 -1.15
CA ALA A 225 -13.35 1.59 -2.19
C ALA A 225 -13.24 0.05 -2.14
N LEU A 226 -13.75 -0.63 -3.16
CA LEU A 226 -13.60 -2.07 -3.32
C LEU A 226 -12.34 -2.39 -4.13
N VAL A 227 -11.35 -2.97 -3.45
CA VAL A 227 -10.05 -3.31 -4.01
C VAL A 227 -9.85 -4.82 -4.02
N MET A 228 -9.18 -5.32 -5.05
CA MET A 228 -8.85 -6.74 -5.15
C MET A 228 -7.37 -6.91 -5.39
N VAL A 229 -6.68 -7.49 -4.42
CA VAL A 229 -5.24 -7.76 -4.49
C VAL A 229 -5.03 -9.26 -4.45
N PRO A 230 -4.34 -9.86 -5.44
CA PRO A 230 -3.95 -11.25 -5.37
C PRO A 230 -3.22 -11.57 -4.07
N GLU A 231 -3.54 -12.70 -3.46
CA GLU A 231 -2.93 -13.17 -2.22
C GLU A 231 -1.38 -13.12 -2.32
N LEU A 232 -0.75 -12.75 -1.21
CA LEU A 232 0.70 -12.88 -1.06
C LEU A 232 1.01 -14.23 -0.43
N LYS A 233 2.20 -14.75 -0.71
CA LYS A 233 2.65 -16.02 -0.12
C LYS A 233 2.56 -15.92 1.40
N ASN A 234 1.99 -16.96 2.02
CA ASN A 234 1.79 -17.07 3.48
C ASN A 234 0.85 -16.00 4.09
N VAL A 235 0.02 -15.33 3.30
CA VAL A 235 -1.09 -14.49 3.79
C VAL A 235 -2.40 -15.22 3.52
N PRO A 236 -3.03 -15.85 4.52
CA PRO A 236 -4.16 -16.74 4.31
C PRO A 236 -5.52 -16.03 4.21
N TRP A 237 -5.55 -14.70 4.14
CA TRP A 237 -6.78 -13.94 4.29
C TRP A 237 -7.62 -13.91 3.02
N ASN A 238 -8.94 -14.04 3.22
CA ASN A 238 -9.92 -13.90 2.15
C ASN A 238 -10.36 -12.44 1.97
N GLY A 239 -10.26 -11.64 3.03
CA GLY A 239 -10.65 -10.24 3.05
C GLY A 239 -10.02 -9.45 4.18
N ALA A 240 -10.04 -8.13 4.03
CA ALA A 240 -9.78 -7.18 5.08
C ALA A 240 -10.58 -5.90 4.84
N SER A 241 -10.89 -5.18 5.91
CA SER A 241 -11.57 -3.89 5.83
C SER A 241 -10.95 -2.88 6.78
N LYS A 242 -10.85 -1.63 6.29
CA LYS A 242 -10.19 -0.54 6.99
C LYS A 242 -10.79 0.79 6.57
N TRP A 243 -10.94 1.72 7.50
CA TRP A 243 -11.22 3.11 7.14
C TRP A 243 -9.94 3.84 6.77
N LEU A 244 -9.94 4.47 5.59
CA LEU A 244 -8.80 5.26 5.10
C LEU A 244 -8.91 6.72 5.54
N SER A 245 -10.12 7.19 5.78
CA SER A 245 -10.45 8.50 6.34
C SER A 245 -11.81 8.43 7.05
N PRO A 246 -12.26 9.47 7.77
CA PRO A 246 -13.57 9.46 8.42
C PRO A 246 -14.77 9.24 7.48
N SER A 247 -14.59 9.49 6.17
CA SER A 247 -15.62 9.43 5.13
C SER A 247 -15.33 8.44 3.99
N LYS A 248 -14.23 7.68 4.04
CA LYS A 248 -13.88 6.69 3.01
C LYS A 248 -13.39 5.39 3.66
N ALA A 249 -14.08 4.30 3.35
CA ALA A 249 -13.73 2.96 3.75
C ALA A 249 -13.09 2.17 2.60
N MET A 250 -12.30 1.16 2.94
CA MET A 250 -11.75 0.18 2.01
C MET A 250 -12.27 -1.21 2.37
N ILE A 251 -12.72 -1.94 1.36
CA ILE A 251 -12.90 -3.39 1.42
C ILE A 251 -11.86 -3.98 0.47
N LEU A 252 -10.95 -4.77 1.02
CA LEU A 252 -9.91 -5.49 0.32
C LEU A 252 -10.30 -6.96 0.29
N VAL A 253 -10.38 -7.56 -0.89
CA VAL A 253 -10.68 -9.01 -1.03
C VAL A 253 -9.63 -9.72 -1.86
N SER A 254 -9.36 -10.97 -1.52
CA SER A 254 -8.56 -11.88 -2.34
C SER A 254 -9.48 -12.88 -3.04
N LEU A 255 -9.05 -13.38 -4.21
CA LEU A 255 -9.68 -14.53 -4.88
C LEU A 255 -9.08 -15.85 -4.38
N ARG A 256 -8.66 -15.91 -3.11
CA ARG A 256 -8.14 -17.13 -2.47
C ARG A 256 -9.23 -18.21 -2.47
N GLY A 257 -8.83 -19.45 -2.73
CA GLY A 257 -9.79 -20.56 -2.93
C GLY A 257 -10.62 -20.47 -4.21
N LYS A 258 -10.58 -19.33 -4.93
CA LYS A 258 -11.15 -19.05 -6.25
C LYS A 258 -12.65 -19.31 -6.41
N ALA A 259 -13.36 -19.84 -5.43
CA ALA A 259 -14.76 -20.21 -5.56
C ALA A 259 -15.68 -19.01 -5.31
N GLU A 260 -16.72 -18.87 -6.13
CA GLU A 260 -17.65 -17.73 -6.04
C GLU A 260 -18.34 -17.63 -4.68
N ASP A 261 -18.68 -18.75 -4.03
CA ASP A 261 -19.34 -18.77 -2.74
C ASP A 261 -18.44 -18.17 -1.64
N ILE A 262 -17.14 -18.47 -1.68
CA ILE A 262 -16.14 -17.90 -0.78
C ILE A 262 -16.00 -16.40 -1.04
N PHE A 263 -15.84 -15.98 -2.29
CA PHE A 263 -15.72 -14.57 -2.65
C PHE A 263 -16.89 -13.73 -2.14
N TRP A 264 -18.12 -14.15 -2.43
CA TRP A 264 -19.31 -13.41 -2.03
C TRP A 264 -19.49 -13.40 -0.51
N PHE A 265 -19.20 -14.52 0.16
CA PHE A 265 -19.24 -14.59 1.61
C PHE A 265 -18.24 -13.63 2.25
N SER A 266 -16.98 -13.66 1.81
CA SER A 266 -15.93 -12.76 2.31
C SER A 266 -16.27 -11.29 2.05
N PHE A 267 -16.80 -10.93 0.89
CA PHE A 267 -17.23 -9.56 0.64
C PHE A 267 -18.30 -9.10 1.64
N PHE A 268 -19.36 -9.87 1.85
CA PHE A 268 -20.42 -9.48 2.79
C PHE A 268 -19.98 -9.56 4.25
N HIS A 269 -19.01 -10.39 4.58
CA HIS A 269 -18.33 -10.38 5.88
C HIS A 269 -17.61 -9.03 6.08
N GLU A 270 -16.81 -8.56 5.12
CA GLU A 270 -16.15 -7.25 5.23
C GLU A 270 -17.14 -6.06 5.27
N VAL A 271 -18.29 -6.19 4.60
CA VAL A 271 -19.38 -5.19 4.71
C VAL A 271 -19.86 -5.04 6.15
N TYR A 272 -19.96 -6.14 6.91
CA TYR A 272 -20.37 -6.07 8.32
C TYR A 272 -19.42 -5.17 9.12
N HIS A 273 -18.11 -5.35 8.96
CA HIS A 273 -17.08 -4.57 9.66
C HIS A 273 -17.10 -3.09 9.30
N ILE A 274 -17.45 -2.73 8.06
CA ILE A 274 -17.64 -1.32 7.69
C ILE A 274 -18.91 -0.72 8.31
N LEU A 275 -19.97 -1.51 8.44
CA LEU A 275 -21.26 -1.04 8.99
C LEU A 275 -21.30 -0.97 10.52
N HIS A 276 -20.63 -1.91 11.20
CA HIS A 276 -20.76 -2.11 12.64
C HIS A 276 -19.43 -2.04 13.39
N GLY A 277 -18.30 -2.14 12.68
CA GLY A 277 -16.97 -2.10 13.27
C GLY A 277 -16.52 -0.69 13.62
N GLU A 278 -15.47 -0.63 14.43
CA GLU A 278 -14.83 0.62 14.83
C GLU A 278 -14.03 1.23 13.69
N LYS A 279 -14.22 2.53 13.45
CA LYS A 279 -13.54 3.22 12.33
C LYS A 279 -12.01 3.19 12.40
N LYS A 280 -11.42 3.08 13.59
CA LYS A 280 -9.95 3.08 13.74
C LYS A 280 -9.34 1.68 13.58
N ARG A 281 -10.17 0.64 13.47
CA ARG A 281 -9.74 -0.76 13.47
C ARG A 281 -9.53 -1.27 12.04
N LEU A 282 -8.49 -2.08 11.88
CA LEU A 282 -8.31 -2.96 10.73
C LEU A 282 -8.94 -4.30 11.08
N TYR A 283 -9.82 -4.78 10.22
CA TYR A 283 -10.46 -6.09 10.31
C TYR A 283 -9.91 -7.01 9.24
N ILE A 284 -9.75 -8.29 9.58
CA ILE A 284 -9.15 -9.32 8.74
C ILE A 284 -9.98 -10.59 8.88
N ALA A 285 -10.56 -11.09 7.79
CA ALA A 285 -11.33 -12.33 7.82
C ALA A 285 -10.41 -13.55 7.95
N GLU A 286 -10.51 -14.27 9.07
CA GLU A 286 -9.81 -15.54 9.34
C GLU A 286 -10.77 -16.69 9.64
N GLU A 287 -10.44 -17.90 9.16
CA GLU A 287 -11.32 -19.09 9.24
C GLU A 287 -11.53 -19.64 10.67
N ARG A 288 -10.82 -19.14 11.70
CA ARG A 288 -10.84 -19.72 13.07
C ARG A 288 -10.75 -18.68 14.19
N SER A 289 -11.51 -17.60 14.09
CA SER A 289 -11.66 -16.68 15.20
C SER A 289 -12.80 -17.12 16.14
N SER A 290 -12.53 -17.21 17.45
CA SER A 290 -13.57 -17.40 18.48
C SER A 290 -14.23 -16.08 18.91
N ASP A 291 -13.89 -14.98 18.25
CA ASP A 291 -14.38 -13.64 18.55
C ASP A 291 -15.88 -13.50 18.21
N GLU A 292 -16.64 -12.89 19.12
CA GLU A 292 -18.07 -12.65 18.92
C GLU A 292 -18.34 -11.74 17.71
N GLU A 293 -17.41 -10.82 17.42
CA GLU A 293 -17.55 -9.89 16.29
C GLU A 293 -17.45 -10.61 14.94
N GLU A 294 -16.53 -11.57 14.82
CA GLU A 294 -16.36 -12.40 13.63
C GLU A 294 -17.56 -13.33 13.42
N GLN A 295 -18.12 -13.91 14.49
CA GLN A 295 -19.35 -14.70 14.41
C GLN A 295 -20.56 -13.87 13.93
N LYS A 296 -20.65 -12.60 14.36
CA LYS A 296 -21.69 -11.68 13.88
C LYS A 296 -21.49 -11.32 12.41
N ALA A 297 -20.24 -11.13 11.97
CA ALA A 297 -19.91 -10.90 10.56
C ALA A 297 -20.30 -12.10 9.68
N ASP A 298 -19.98 -13.32 10.12
CA ASP A 298 -20.35 -14.56 9.45
C ASP A 298 -21.87 -14.75 9.37
N ALA A 299 -22.58 -14.50 10.47
CA ALA A 299 -24.04 -14.57 10.52
C ALA A 299 -24.67 -13.53 9.60
N PHE A 300 -24.13 -12.31 9.55
CA PHE A 300 -24.58 -11.24 8.67
C PHE A 300 -24.39 -11.60 7.20
N ALA A 301 -23.19 -12.05 6.82
CA ALA A 301 -22.88 -12.48 5.46
C ALA A 301 -23.79 -13.64 5.03
N ALA A 302 -24.01 -14.59 5.94
CA ALA A 302 -24.89 -15.72 5.70
C ALA A 302 -26.33 -15.30 5.44
N GLN A 303 -26.89 -14.47 6.33
CA GLN A 303 -28.28 -14.01 6.27
C GLN A 303 -28.56 -13.15 5.04
N ILE A 304 -27.61 -12.28 4.64
CA ILE A 304 -27.78 -11.48 3.42
C ILE A 304 -27.82 -12.38 2.18
N LEU A 305 -26.88 -13.32 2.06
CA LEU A 305 -26.83 -14.19 0.88
C LEU A 305 -28.06 -15.11 0.81
N ILE A 306 -28.35 -15.81 1.91
CA ILE A 306 -29.44 -16.77 2.00
C ILE A 306 -30.11 -16.62 3.38
N PRO A 307 -31.37 -16.16 3.44
CA PRO A 307 -32.11 -16.09 4.70
C PRO A 307 -32.20 -17.46 5.38
N LYS A 308 -32.01 -17.50 6.69
CA LYS A 308 -31.95 -18.74 7.49
C LYS A 308 -33.14 -19.68 7.31
N GLU A 309 -34.31 -19.17 6.91
CA GLU A 309 -35.53 -19.93 6.65
C GLU A 309 -35.34 -20.97 5.54
N TRP A 310 -34.35 -20.76 4.64
CA TRP A 310 -34.02 -21.70 3.57
C TRP A 310 -33.10 -22.84 4.03
N ASN A 311 -32.51 -22.78 5.24
CA ASN A 311 -31.51 -23.75 5.68
C ASN A 311 -32.05 -25.20 5.71
N GLU A 312 -33.30 -25.40 6.16
CA GLU A 312 -33.93 -26.73 6.19
C GLU A 312 -34.14 -27.29 4.78
N ALA A 313 -34.69 -26.47 3.87
CA ALA A 313 -34.89 -26.84 2.46
C ALA A 313 -33.55 -27.16 1.78
N ILE A 314 -32.53 -26.33 2.00
CA ILE A 314 -31.20 -26.53 1.45
C ILE A 314 -30.58 -27.82 1.98
N SER A 315 -30.62 -28.07 3.29
CA SER A 315 -30.00 -29.26 3.89
C SER A 315 -30.60 -30.59 3.40
N ARG A 316 -31.83 -30.55 2.86
CA ARG A 316 -32.53 -31.71 2.31
C ARG A 316 -32.32 -31.93 0.82
N ILE A 317 -31.65 -31.02 0.12
CA ILE A 317 -31.35 -31.14 -1.32
C ILE A 317 -30.69 -32.50 -1.61
N ARG A 318 -31.18 -33.14 -2.68
CA ARG A 318 -30.71 -34.40 -3.23
C ARG A 318 -30.16 -34.24 -4.64
N THR A 319 -30.66 -33.27 -5.42
CA THR A 319 -30.31 -33.13 -6.84
C THR A 319 -29.76 -31.74 -7.19
N LYS A 320 -29.10 -31.62 -8.34
CA LYS A 320 -28.58 -30.33 -8.84
C LYS A 320 -29.72 -29.40 -9.25
N GLU A 321 -30.81 -29.96 -9.75
CA GLU A 321 -32.00 -29.25 -10.19
C GLU A 321 -32.66 -28.52 -9.02
N GLU A 322 -32.67 -29.12 -7.83
CA GLU A 322 -33.14 -28.48 -6.60
C GLU A 322 -32.26 -27.30 -6.18
N VAL A 323 -30.92 -27.42 -6.27
CA VAL A 323 -29.98 -26.31 -6.03
C VAL A 323 -30.30 -25.15 -6.97
N VAL A 324 -30.43 -25.43 -8.26
CA VAL A 324 -30.72 -24.41 -9.29
C VAL A 324 -32.10 -23.78 -9.08
N SER A 325 -33.10 -24.57 -8.67
CA SER A 325 -34.45 -24.07 -8.38
C SER A 325 -34.46 -23.08 -7.22
N ILE A 326 -33.81 -23.43 -6.10
CA ILE A 326 -33.68 -22.55 -4.93
C ILE A 326 -32.89 -21.28 -5.29
N ALA A 327 -31.80 -21.42 -6.05
CA ALA A 327 -31.00 -20.29 -6.50
C ALA A 327 -31.81 -19.29 -7.34
N LYS A 328 -32.67 -19.79 -8.24
CA LYS A 328 -33.61 -18.97 -9.03
C LYS A 328 -34.61 -18.24 -8.15
N GLN A 329 -35.23 -18.92 -7.18
CA GLN A 329 -36.18 -18.31 -6.23
C GLN A 329 -35.52 -17.19 -5.42
N LEU A 330 -34.27 -17.37 -5.02
CA LEU A 330 -33.49 -16.40 -4.27
C LEU A 330 -32.80 -15.32 -5.14
N SER A 331 -32.84 -15.45 -6.46
CA SER A 331 -32.12 -14.60 -7.42
C SER A 331 -30.62 -14.48 -7.12
N ILE A 332 -29.98 -15.63 -6.85
CA ILE A 332 -28.53 -15.73 -6.59
C ILE A 332 -27.89 -16.84 -7.44
N SER A 333 -26.55 -16.87 -7.47
CA SER A 333 -25.83 -17.95 -8.14
C SER A 333 -26.08 -19.32 -7.49
N PRO A 334 -26.28 -20.40 -8.28
CA PRO A 334 -26.34 -21.78 -7.77
C PRO A 334 -25.12 -22.18 -6.93
N GLY A 335 -23.93 -21.67 -7.24
CA GLY A 335 -22.71 -21.94 -6.49
C GLY A 335 -22.79 -21.50 -5.02
N ILE A 336 -23.53 -20.42 -4.73
CA ILE A 336 -23.72 -19.92 -3.36
C ILE A 336 -24.67 -20.84 -2.57
N VAL A 337 -25.73 -21.34 -3.21
CA VAL A 337 -26.63 -22.33 -2.59
C VAL A 337 -25.88 -23.64 -2.34
N ALA A 338 -25.06 -24.09 -3.30
CA ALA A 338 -24.19 -25.25 -3.14
C ALA A 338 -23.18 -25.04 -1.99
N GLY A 339 -22.60 -23.85 -1.85
CA GLY A 339 -21.74 -23.48 -0.72
C GLY A 339 -22.44 -23.59 0.63
N ARG A 340 -23.65 -23.02 0.74
CA ARG A 340 -24.49 -23.14 1.95
C ARG A 340 -24.83 -24.59 2.26
N TYR A 341 -25.16 -25.41 1.27
CA TYR A 341 -25.40 -26.84 1.45
C TYR A 341 -24.19 -27.55 2.06
N ARG A 342 -22.99 -27.35 1.49
CA ARG A 342 -21.77 -27.98 1.98
C ARG A 342 -21.47 -27.60 3.42
N HIS A 343 -21.64 -26.32 3.75
CA HIS A 343 -21.44 -25.82 5.11
C HIS A 343 -22.44 -26.41 6.11
N LEU A 344 -23.74 -26.45 5.79
CA LEU A 344 -24.78 -26.97 6.68
C LEU A 344 -24.69 -28.50 6.89
N THR A 345 -24.23 -29.24 5.88
CA THR A 345 -24.25 -30.72 5.90
C THR A 345 -22.89 -31.37 6.13
N GLY A 346 -21.79 -30.61 6.05
CA GLY A 346 -20.42 -31.13 6.08
C GLY A 346 -20.02 -31.93 4.83
N ARG A 347 -20.85 -31.94 3.78
CA ARG A 347 -20.64 -32.75 2.56
C ARG A 347 -19.86 -31.99 1.49
N TRP A 348 -18.58 -31.75 1.73
CA TRP A 348 -17.74 -30.85 0.91
C TRP A 348 -17.56 -31.22 -0.57
N SER A 349 -17.78 -32.49 -0.96
CA SER A 349 -17.65 -32.94 -2.35
C SER A 349 -18.89 -32.71 -3.22
N TYR A 350 -20.05 -32.40 -2.60
CA TYR A 350 -21.33 -32.32 -3.31
C TYR A 350 -21.51 -30.98 -4.03
N PHE A 351 -22.12 -31.06 -5.23
CA PHE A 351 -22.50 -29.92 -6.07
C PHE A 351 -21.35 -28.95 -6.40
N LYS A 352 -20.10 -29.41 -6.30
CA LYS A 352 -18.92 -28.58 -6.55
C LYS A 352 -18.88 -28.04 -7.98
N ASP A 353 -19.43 -28.80 -8.92
CA ASP A 353 -19.53 -28.43 -10.34
C ASP A 353 -20.52 -27.29 -10.61
N LEU A 354 -21.41 -26.98 -9.66
CA LEU A 354 -22.30 -25.81 -9.75
C LEU A 354 -21.62 -24.52 -9.25
N THR A 355 -20.45 -24.62 -8.64
CA THR A 355 -19.68 -23.47 -8.14
C THR A 355 -18.71 -23.00 -9.21
N ARG A 356 -18.83 -21.74 -9.63
CA ARG A 356 -17.88 -21.11 -10.55
C ARG A 356 -16.57 -20.78 -9.83
N SER A 357 -15.47 -20.98 -10.54
CA SER A 357 -14.15 -20.50 -10.11
C SER A 357 -13.84 -19.17 -10.79
N TYR A 358 -13.53 -18.15 -10.00
CA TYR A 358 -13.02 -16.87 -10.47
C TYR A 358 -11.51 -16.92 -10.63
N CYS A 359 -11.02 -16.31 -11.71
CA CYS A 359 -9.60 -16.17 -11.99
C CYS A 359 -9.19 -14.69 -11.99
N TRP A 360 -7.91 -14.44 -11.72
CA TRP A 360 -7.31 -13.16 -11.97
C TRP A 360 -7.09 -13.02 -13.47
N ASP A 361 -7.82 -12.11 -14.12
CA ASP A 361 -7.47 -11.61 -15.44
C ASP A 361 -6.74 -10.26 -15.28
N GLU A 362 -5.79 -9.94 -16.17
CA GLU A 362 -5.01 -8.71 -16.12
C GLU A 362 -5.86 -7.43 -16.17
N SER A 363 -7.08 -7.54 -16.68
CA SER A 363 -8.11 -6.50 -16.70
C SER A 363 -8.67 -6.13 -15.32
N ILE A 364 -8.46 -6.97 -14.31
CA ILE A 364 -9.08 -6.83 -12.98
C ILE A 364 -8.22 -6.00 -12.00
N GLY A 365 -6.91 -5.91 -12.24
CA GLY A 365 -5.92 -5.33 -11.30
C GLY A 365 -5.09 -4.16 -11.82
N LYS A 366 -5.24 -3.72 -13.06
CA LYS A 366 -4.54 -2.54 -13.60
C LYS A 366 -5.46 -1.32 -13.57
N THR A 367 -5.35 -0.48 -12.54
CA THR A 367 -5.61 0.96 -12.72
C THR A 367 -4.42 1.50 -13.50
N LYS A 368 -4.61 1.78 -14.80
CA LYS A 368 -3.60 2.49 -15.59
C LYS A 368 -3.40 3.88 -14.97
N ALA A 369 -2.26 4.10 -14.33
CA ALA A 369 -1.69 5.42 -14.13
C ALA A 369 -0.78 5.71 -15.32
N GLU A 370 -1.35 6.17 -16.43
CA GLU A 370 -0.61 6.80 -17.52
C GLU A 370 -1.46 7.95 -18.07
N SER A 371 -1.10 9.16 -17.67
CA SER A 371 -1.31 10.40 -18.44
C SER A 371 -0.10 11.30 -18.23
#